data_AF-A0A754BCY0-F1
#
_entry.id   AF-A0A754BCY0-F1
#
_cell.length_a   1.000
_cell.length_b   1.000
_cell.length_c   1.000
_cell.angle_alpha   90.00
_cell.angle_beta   90.00
_cell.angle_gamma   90.00
#
_symmetry.space_group_name_H-M   'P 1'
#
loop_
_entity.id
_entity.type
_entity.pdbx_description
1 polymer ?
#
loop_
_entity_poly.entity_id
_entity_poly.type
_entity_poly.pdbx_seq_one_letter_code
_entity_poly.pdbx_strand_id
1 'polypeptide(L)'
;MTAGTVKQSPVIVVKKKRQFTLSPVTENRPVLAAPDREDIPSVASESPAVVSTQPQTHPSGLTKKQRKLLRHKQRRRELRRDNIRNGRQKLALFRQVFPLLWPEDDVLRLMKVGIFRDAEKFVNANPDCGLSVHDCRCVFTWVSQRLSYLRLFAPGAIRYDLCGQPAGTVSDADILSAALSVERILRFQQQKAEKAQQNAASGDGDEKND
;
A
#
# COMPACT_ATOMS: atom_id res chain seq x y z
N MET A 1 58.99 -14.76 -16.01
CA MET A 1 58.22 -13.98 -17.00
C MET A 1 56.88 -13.62 -16.39
N THR A 2 56.37 -12.42 -16.61
CA THR A 2 55.18 -11.88 -15.93
C THR A 2 54.09 -11.53 -16.96
N ALA A 3 52.99 -12.29 -16.97
CA ALA A 3 51.86 -12.05 -17.86
C ALA A 3 50.86 -11.08 -17.20
N GLY A 4 50.75 -9.86 -17.73
CA GLY A 4 49.79 -8.85 -17.25
C GLY A 4 48.42 -8.98 -17.92
N THR A 5 47.38 -9.35 -17.16
CA THR A 5 46.01 -9.44 -17.69
C THR A 5 45.36 -8.06 -17.82
N VAL A 6 45.24 -7.56 -19.05
CA VAL A 6 44.57 -6.29 -19.35
C VAL A 6 43.06 -6.41 -19.09
N LYS A 7 42.52 -5.53 -18.23
CA LYS A 7 41.08 -5.47 -17.93
C LYS A 7 40.36 -4.56 -18.92
N GLN A 8 39.51 -5.14 -19.77
CA GLN A 8 38.71 -4.40 -20.75
C GLN A 8 37.54 -3.68 -20.04
N SER A 9 37.40 -2.36 -20.26
CA SER A 9 36.35 -1.55 -19.64
C SER A 9 35.03 -1.60 -20.43
N PRO A 10 33.86 -1.67 -19.77
CA PRO A 10 32.57 -1.79 -20.46
C PRO A 10 32.09 -0.45 -21.05
N VAL A 11 31.71 -0.46 -22.33
CA VAL A 11 31.17 0.72 -23.04
C VAL A 11 29.71 0.98 -22.64
N ILE A 12 29.45 2.13 -22.01
CA ILE A 12 28.10 2.53 -21.58
C ILE A 12 27.40 3.31 -22.71
N VAL A 13 26.48 2.65 -23.42
CA VAL A 13 25.69 3.28 -24.50
C VAL A 13 24.47 4.01 -23.94
N VAL A 14 24.57 5.33 -23.77
CA VAL A 14 23.49 6.18 -23.26
C VAL A 14 22.39 6.38 -24.32
N LYS A 15 21.26 5.67 -24.18
CA LYS A 15 20.14 5.73 -25.11
C LYS A 15 19.36 7.05 -24.98
N LYS A 16 19.69 8.04 -25.83
CA LYS A 16 19.08 9.37 -25.88
C LYS A 16 17.54 9.29 -25.96
N LYS A 17 16.87 9.79 -24.92
CA LYS A 17 15.40 9.85 -24.80
C LYS A 17 14.85 10.92 -25.75
N ARG A 18 13.89 10.57 -26.64
CA ARG A 18 13.18 11.55 -27.47
C ARG A 18 12.39 12.50 -26.57
N GLN A 19 12.48 13.81 -26.82
CA GLN A 19 11.57 14.80 -26.26
C GLN A 19 10.20 14.65 -26.92
N PHE A 20 9.14 14.73 -26.12
CA PHE A 20 7.77 14.98 -26.60
C PHE A 20 7.52 16.47 -26.41
N THR A 21 7.35 17.20 -27.51
CA THR A 21 6.82 18.57 -27.49
C THR A 21 5.31 18.50 -27.33
N LEU A 22 4.78 19.16 -26.30
CA LEU A 22 3.35 19.36 -26.12
C LEU A 22 3.00 20.74 -26.70
N SER A 23 2.12 20.79 -27.70
CA SER A 23 1.52 22.02 -28.21
C SER A 23 0.18 22.30 -27.50
N PRO A 24 -0.10 23.56 -27.09
CA PRO A 24 -1.27 23.87 -26.29
C PRO A 24 -2.54 24.26 -27.08
N VAL A 25 -3.65 23.97 -26.42
CA VAL A 25 -5.07 24.34 -26.61
C VAL A 25 -5.38 25.73 -27.19
N THR A 26 -6.32 25.75 -28.15
CA THR A 26 -7.51 26.64 -28.28
C THR A 26 -8.43 26.05 -29.39
N GLU A 27 -9.70 26.43 -29.60
CA GLU A 27 -10.94 26.53 -28.78
C GLU A 27 -12.10 26.83 -29.78
N ASN A 28 -13.36 26.46 -29.47
CA ASN A 28 -14.63 26.94 -30.09
C ASN A 28 -15.06 26.60 -31.56
N ARG A 29 -16.04 25.66 -31.66
CA ARG A 29 -17.39 25.66 -32.33
C ARG A 29 -17.82 26.80 -33.31
N PRO A 30 -18.89 26.61 -34.15
CA PRO A 30 -19.39 25.41 -34.88
C PRO A 30 -20.19 25.66 -36.23
N VAL A 31 -20.87 24.61 -36.76
CA VAL A 31 -22.19 24.60 -37.50
C VAL A 31 -22.25 24.76 -39.05
N LEU A 32 -23.28 24.12 -39.66
CA LEU A 32 -23.69 24.02 -41.10
C LEU A 32 -22.78 23.13 -41.99
N ALA A 33 -23.24 22.41 -43.02
CA ALA A 33 -24.56 21.85 -43.38
C ALA A 33 -24.39 20.69 -44.41
N ALA A 34 -25.44 19.90 -44.69
CA ALA A 34 -25.49 18.81 -45.69
C ALA A 34 -26.55 19.15 -46.79
N PRO A 35 -26.75 18.36 -47.89
CA PRO A 35 -26.14 17.08 -48.30
C PRO A 35 -25.34 17.25 -49.65
N ASP A 36 -25.32 16.44 -50.72
CA ASP A 36 -26.07 15.23 -51.15
C ASP A 36 -25.42 14.48 -52.36
N ARG A 37 -26.07 13.38 -52.81
CA ARG A 37 -25.97 12.62 -54.08
C ARG A 37 -24.81 11.63 -54.37
N GLU A 38 -25.19 10.35 -54.46
CA GLU A 38 -25.24 9.50 -55.69
C GLU A 38 -24.08 9.66 -56.71
N ASP A 39 -23.40 8.60 -57.20
CA ASP A 39 -23.88 7.25 -57.56
C ASP A 39 -22.74 6.17 -57.59
N ILE A 40 -23.03 4.90 -57.92
CA ILE A 40 -22.08 3.75 -57.95
C ILE A 40 -22.08 3.05 -59.33
N PRO A 41 -20.96 2.43 -59.79
CA PRO A 41 -20.92 0.95 -59.74
C PRO A 41 -19.53 0.27 -59.62
N SER A 42 -19.55 -0.96 -59.08
CA SER A 42 -18.73 -2.15 -59.39
C SER A 42 -17.23 -2.07 -59.75
N VAL A 43 -16.42 -2.85 -59.02
CA VAL A 43 -15.94 -4.20 -59.46
C VAL A 43 -15.53 -5.02 -58.23
N ALA A 44 -15.55 -6.36 -58.33
CA ALA A 44 -15.36 -7.30 -57.22
C ALA A 44 -13.97 -7.98 -57.20
N SER A 45 -13.71 -8.71 -56.10
CA SER A 45 -12.53 -9.57 -55.84
C SER A 45 -11.21 -8.80 -55.61
N GLU A 46 -10.33 -9.16 -54.67
CA GLU A 46 -10.18 -10.41 -53.91
C GLU A 46 -9.93 -10.18 -52.39
N SER A 47 -9.98 -11.26 -51.62
CA SER A 47 -9.32 -11.38 -50.30
C SER A 47 -8.60 -12.72 -50.27
N PRO A 48 -7.33 -12.77 -49.84
CA PRO A 48 -7.12 -13.12 -48.42
C PRO A 48 -5.86 -12.51 -47.78
N ALA A 49 -5.99 -11.99 -46.55
CA ALA A 49 -4.98 -12.08 -45.47
C ALA A 49 -5.44 -11.32 -44.20
N VAL A 50 -6.56 -11.72 -43.58
CA VAL A 50 -6.85 -11.26 -42.21
C VAL A 50 -5.87 -11.98 -41.26
N VAL A 51 -4.70 -11.38 -41.05
CA VAL A 51 -3.74 -11.81 -40.05
C VAL A 51 -4.36 -11.57 -38.68
N SER A 52 -5.06 -12.59 -38.18
CA SER A 52 -5.66 -12.59 -36.85
C SER A 52 -4.56 -12.45 -35.82
N THR A 53 -4.31 -11.20 -35.39
CA THR A 53 -3.32 -10.83 -34.37
C THR A 53 -3.87 -11.15 -32.98
N GLN A 54 -4.28 -12.41 -32.80
CA GLN A 54 -4.75 -12.97 -31.54
C GLN A 54 -3.72 -12.63 -30.45
N PRO A 55 -4.09 -11.82 -29.44
CA PRO A 55 -3.10 -11.15 -28.58
C PRO A 55 -2.52 -12.11 -27.54
N GLN A 56 -1.59 -12.97 -27.98
CA GLN A 56 -0.79 -13.97 -27.24
C GLN A 56 -1.00 -13.92 -25.72
N THR A 57 -2.04 -14.62 -25.28
CA THR A 57 -2.45 -14.70 -23.89
C THR A 57 -1.50 -15.62 -23.14
N HIS A 58 -0.58 -15.02 -22.37
CA HIS A 58 0.24 -15.73 -21.39
C HIS A 58 -0.58 -16.78 -20.60
N PRO A 59 0.02 -17.92 -20.20
CA PRO A 59 -0.69 -19.11 -19.67
C PRO A 59 -1.50 -18.92 -18.37
N SER A 60 -1.49 -17.71 -17.79
CA SER A 60 -2.34 -17.34 -16.65
C SER A 60 -3.75 -16.87 -17.06
N GLY A 61 -4.06 -16.76 -18.35
CA GLY A 61 -5.33 -16.24 -18.89
C GLY A 61 -5.57 -14.73 -18.68
N LEU A 62 -4.97 -14.14 -17.65
CA LEU A 62 -5.15 -12.75 -17.25
C LEU A 62 -4.47 -11.76 -18.20
N THR A 63 -5.19 -10.71 -18.56
CA THR A 63 -4.69 -9.57 -19.33
C THR A 63 -3.48 -8.89 -18.68
N LYS A 64 -2.67 -8.19 -19.49
CA LYS A 64 -1.51 -7.41 -19.01
C LYS A 64 -1.92 -6.38 -17.93
N LYS A 65 -3.11 -5.77 -18.03
CA LYS A 65 -3.68 -4.86 -17.02
C LYS A 65 -3.99 -5.59 -15.70
N GLN A 66 -4.75 -6.68 -15.73
CA GLN A 66 -5.08 -7.47 -14.52
C GLN A 66 -3.82 -7.98 -13.80
N ARG A 67 -2.83 -8.52 -14.51
CA ARG A 67 -1.59 -9.03 -13.89
C ARG A 67 -0.70 -7.92 -13.30
N LYS A 68 -0.75 -6.69 -13.85
CA LYS A 68 -0.11 -5.51 -13.23
C LYS A 68 -0.83 -5.13 -11.93
N LEU A 69 -2.17 -5.14 -11.92
CA LEU A 69 -2.97 -4.86 -10.74
C LEU A 69 -2.77 -5.90 -9.62
N LEU A 70 -2.73 -7.20 -9.94
CA LEU A 70 -2.49 -8.25 -8.94
C LEU A 70 -1.11 -8.11 -8.29
N ARG A 71 -0.03 -7.92 -9.09
CA ARG A 71 1.32 -7.70 -8.54
C ARG A 71 1.42 -6.43 -7.69
N HIS A 72 0.68 -5.37 -8.03
CA HIS A 72 0.59 -4.17 -7.18
C HIS A 72 -0.19 -4.45 -5.87
N LYS A 73 -1.31 -5.18 -5.93
CA LYS A 73 -2.08 -5.60 -4.74
C LYS A 73 -1.23 -6.50 -3.82
N GLN A 74 -0.42 -7.40 -4.39
CA GLN A 74 0.52 -8.24 -3.67
C GLN A 74 1.60 -7.41 -2.97
N ARG A 75 2.33 -6.55 -3.70
CA ARG A 75 3.35 -5.66 -3.12
C ARG A 75 2.81 -4.79 -1.99
N ARG A 76 1.56 -4.32 -2.10
CA ARG A 76 0.88 -3.57 -1.02
C ARG A 76 0.50 -4.42 0.20
N ARG A 77 0.26 -5.73 0.04
CA ARG A 77 0.04 -6.67 1.16
C ARG A 77 1.34 -6.99 1.87
N GLU A 78 2.42 -7.21 1.12
CA GLU A 78 3.79 -7.41 1.62
C GLU A 78 4.22 -6.19 2.43
N LEU A 79 4.25 -5.00 1.83
CA LEU A 79 4.60 -3.75 2.52
C LEU A 79 3.73 -3.48 3.77
N ARG A 80 2.44 -3.85 3.78
CA ARG A 80 1.61 -3.73 5.00
C ARG A 80 2.04 -4.70 6.09
N ARG A 81 2.44 -5.93 5.75
CA ARG A 81 2.99 -6.91 6.71
C ARG A 81 4.34 -6.45 7.24
N ASP A 82 5.21 -5.93 6.39
CA ASP A 82 6.52 -5.40 6.77
C ASP A 82 6.38 -4.20 7.71
N ASN A 83 5.57 -3.21 7.38
CA ASN A 83 5.29 -2.06 8.26
C ASN A 83 4.74 -2.50 9.64
N ILE A 84 3.90 -3.55 9.67
CA ILE A 84 3.35 -4.11 10.91
C ILE A 84 4.45 -4.83 11.74
N ARG A 85 5.31 -5.63 11.11
CA ARG A 85 6.42 -6.32 11.77
C ARG A 85 7.43 -5.31 12.34
N ASN A 86 7.86 -4.37 11.50
CA ASN A 86 8.80 -3.32 11.86
C ASN A 86 8.23 -2.44 12.99
N GLY A 87 6.95 -2.08 12.91
CA GLY A 87 6.24 -1.31 13.95
C GLY A 87 6.09 -2.03 15.28
N ARG A 88 6.03 -3.38 15.29
CA ARG A 88 6.12 -4.17 16.53
C ARG A 88 7.54 -4.16 17.09
N GLN A 89 8.56 -4.32 16.25
CA GLN A 89 9.96 -4.38 16.68
C GLN A 89 10.48 -3.04 17.23
N LYS A 90 10.11 -1.92 16.59
CA LYS A 90 10.55 -0.57 16.98
C LYS A 90 9.77 0.04 18.15
N LEU A 91 8.70 -0.60 18.65
CA LEU A 91 7.87 -0.06 19.74
C LEU A 91 8.65 0.12 21.05
N ALA A 92 9.58 -0.78 21.40
CA ALA A 92 10.39 -0.66 22.62
C ALA A 92 11.30 0.59 22.59
N LEU A 93 12.04 0.78 21.50
CA LEU A 93 12.86 1.98 21.28
C LEU A 93 11.99 3.26 21.24
N PHE A 94 10.79 3.17 20.67
CA PHE A 94 9.85 4.30 20.65
C PHE A 94 9.38 4.71 22.06
N ARG A 95 9.26 3.77 23.01
CA ARG A 95 8.99 4.08 24.42
C ARG A 95 10.16 4.76 25.10
N GLN A 96 11.40 4.33 24.81
CA GLN A 96 12.61 4.96 25.35
C GLN A 96 12.76 6.42 24.89
N VAL A 97 12.36 6.73 23.65
CA VAL A 97 12.41 8.10 23.11
C VAL A 97 11.18 8.95 23.49
N PHE A 98 10.00 8.34 23.68
CA PHE A 98 8.75 9.03 24.02
C PHE A 98 8.02 8.42 25.23
N PRO A 99 8.66 8.32 26.42
CA PRO A 99 8.10 7.60 27.57
C PRO A 99 6.85 8.28 28.16
N LEU A 100 6.74 9.60 27.98
CA LEU A 100 5.59 10.39 28.45
C LEU A 100 4.31 10.14 27.64
N LEU A 101 4.44 9.71 26.37
CA LEU A 101 3.31 9.29 25.54
C LEU A 101 2.91 7.84 25.85
N TRP A 102 3.87 6.92 25.89
CA TRP A 102 3.63 5.51 26.20
C TRP A 102 4.61 5.02 27.28
N PRO A 103 4.18 4.91 28.55
CA PRO A 103 5.01 4.34 29.61
C PRO A 103 5.26 2.83 29.39
N GLU A 104 6.14 2.27 30.21
CA GLU A 104 6.57 0.87 30.08
C GLU A 104 5.50 -0.16 30.49
N ASP A 105 4.46 0.26 31.24
CA ASP A 105 3.32 -0.54 31.75
C ASP A 105 2.43 -1.20 30.65
N ASP A 106 2.87 -1.19 29.40
CA ASP A 106 2.14 -1.53 28.18
C ASP A 106 0.84 -0.71 27.92
N VAL A 107 0.46 0.20 28.83
CA VAL A 107 -0.68 1.11 28.74
C VAL A 107 -0.49 2.09 27.58
N LEU A 108 -1.36 1.98 26.57
CA LEU A 108 -1.37 2.87 25.43
C LEU A 108 -2.19 4.12 25.78
N ARG A 109 -1.66 5.31 25.46
CA ARG A 109 -2.41 6.57 25.47
C ARG A 109 -2.84 6.93 24.05
N LEU A 110 -4.00 7.59 23.94
CA LEU A 110 -4.52 8.11 22.68
C LEU A 110 -3.60 9.19 22.10
N MET A 111 -3.35 9.14 20.80
CA MET A 111 -2.47 10.08 20.11
C MET A 111 -3.18 11.36 19.68
N LYS A 112 -2.48 12.48 19.80
CA LYS A 112 -2.77 13.78 19.17
C LYS A 112 -3.05 13.64 17.66
N VAL A 113 -4.03 14.39 17.16
CA VAL A 113 -4.30 14.43 15.70
C VAL A 113 -3.10 15.06 15.00
N GLY A 114 -2.51 14.34 14.04
CA GLY A 114 -1.33 14.81 13.31
C GLY A 114 0.03 14.52 13.95
N ILE A 115 0.10 13.81 15.08
CA ILE A 115 1.34 13.52 15.84
C ILE A 115 2.53 13.04 15.00
N PHE A 116 2.28 12.36 13.87
CA PHE A 116 3.32 11.92 12.95
C PHE A 116 4.18 13.08 12.41
N ARG A 117 3.59 14.26 12.15
CA ARG A 117 4.34 15.45 11.71
C ARG A 117 5.25 15.99 12.80
N ASP A 118 4.87 15.85 14.07
CA ASP A 118 5.67 16.31 15.19
C ASP A 118 6.80 15.31 15.51
N ALA A 119 6.55 14.00 15.32
CA ALA A 119 7.58 12.97 15.39
C ALA A 119 8.59 13.07 14.23
N GLU A 120 8.13 13.44 13.04
CA GLU A 120 8.98 13.73 11.87
C GLU A 120 9.91 14.93 12.15
N LYS A 121 9.40 16.03 12.72
CA LYS A 121 10.24 17.14 13.20
C LYS A 121 11.25 16.68 14.25
N PHE A 122 10.80 15.91 15.25
CA PHE A 122 11.68 15.44 16.34
C PHE A 122 12.85 14.60 15.81
N VAL A 123 12.59 13.63 14.95
CA VAL A 123 13.62 12.77 14.34
C VAL A 123 14.57 13.59 13.46
N ASN A 124 14.05 14.52 12.66
CA ASN A 124 14.89 15.37 11.81
C ASN A 124 15.76 16.36 12.60
N ALA A 125 15.36 16.72 13.83
CA ALA A 125 16.15 17.54 14.74
C ALA A 125 17.13 16.74 15.62
N ASN A 126 16.86 15.44 15.84
CA ASN A 126 17.64 14.56 16.73
C ASN A 126 18.04 13.28 15.97
N PRO A 127 19.01 13.34 15.04
CA PRO A 127 19.39 12.19 14.22
C PRO A 127 19.86 10.99 15.05
N ASP A 128 20.44 11.24 16.23
CA ASP A 128 21.01 10.22 17.11
C ASP A 128 19.96 9.43 17.92
N CYS A 129 18.67 9.75 17.82
CA CYS A 129 17.60 9.07 18.59
C CYS A 129 17.30 7.62 18.15
N GLY A 130 18.01 7.07 17.14
CA GLY A 130 17.89 5.69 16.68
C GLY A 130 16.57 5.33 15.94
N LEU A 131 15.65 6.29 15.80
CA LEU A 131 14.38 6.15 15.10
C LEU A 131 14.43 6.81 13.72
N SER A 132 13.99 6.11 12.69
CA SER A 132 13.67 6.73 11.40
C SER A 132 12.25 7.30 11.40
N VAL A 133 12.00 8.32 10.58
CA VAL A 133 10.63 8.76 10.21
C VAL A 133 9.80 7.58 9.67
N HIS A 134 10.43 6.61 9.00
CA HIS A 134 9.78 5.36 8.58
C HIS A 134 9.40 4.46 9.76
N ASP A 135 10.26 4.36 10.79
CA ASP A 135 9.97 3.58 12.00
C ASP A 135 8.80 4.18 12.76
N CYS A 136 8.80 5.50 12.98
CA CYS A 136 7.69 6.22 13.61
C CYS A 136 6.37 5.94 12.88
N ARG A 137 6.37 6.03 11.54
CA ARG A 137 5.20 5.68 10.72
C ARG A 137 4.76 4.23 10.94
N CYS A 138 5.69 3.28 11.02
CA CYS A 138 5.39 1.87 11.25
C CYS A 138 4.81 1.62 12.65
N VAL A 139 5.41 2.21 13.69
CA VAL A 139 4.94 2.11 15.08
C VAL A 139 3.53 2.70 15.22
N PHE A 140 3.27 3.92 14.74
CA PHE A 140 1.92 4.52 14.77
C PHE A 140 0.90 3.70 13.97
N THR A 141 1.30 3.16 12.80
CA THR A 141 0.46 2.28 11.99
C THR A 141 0.13 0.98 12.74
N TRP A 142 1.08 0.41 13.48
CA TRP A 142 0.88 -0.80 14.28
C TRP A 142 -0.04 -0.55 15.47
N VAL A 143 0.27 0.46 16.29
CA VAL A 143 -0.49 0.80 17.51
C VAL A 143 -1.94 1.16 17.18
N SER A 144 -2.19 2.02 16.19
CA SER A 144 -3.55 2.43 15.80
C SER A 144 -4.45 1.29 15.30
N GLN A 145 -3.90 0.13 14.94
CA GLN A 145 -4.65 -1.07 14.54
C GLN A 145 -4.86 -2.09 15.67
N ARG A 146 -4.35 -1.86 16.89
CA ARG A 146 -4.58 -2.75 18.03
C ARG A 146 -5.98 -2.54 18.63
N LEU A 147 -6.69 -3.63 18.93
CA LEU A 147 -7.95 -3.57 19.68
C LEU A 147 -7.80 -2.86 21.03
N SER A 148 -6.66 -3.02 21.72
CA SER A 148 -6.37 -2.33 22.98
C SER A 148 -6.24 -0.81 22.83
N TYR A 149 -5.87 -0.30 21.65
CA TYR A 149 -5.83 1.14 21.36
C TYR A 149 -7.23 1.65 20.94
N LEU A 150 -7.92 0.92 20.08
CA LEU A 150 -9.24 1.32 19.57
C LEU A 150 -10.32 1.33 20.65
N ARG A 151 -10.19 0.51 21.71
CA ARG A 151 -11.09 0.52 22.87
C ARG A 151 -10.94 1.74 23.80
N LEU A 152 -9.93 2.59 23.60
CA LEU A 152 -9.73 3.82 24.38
C LEU A 152 -10.60 4.99 23.89
N PHE A 153 -11.23 4.86 22.71
CA PHE A 153 -12.07 5.90 22.12
C PHE A 153 -13.43 5.96 22.81
N ALA A 154 -13.55 6.85 23.80
CA ALA A 154 -14.76 7.15 24.53
C ALA A 154 -15.07 8.66 24.49
N PRO A 155 -16.33 9.09 24.74
CA PRO A 155 -16.68 10.50 24.84
C PRO A 155 -15.81 11.22 25.88
N GLY A 156 -15.30 12.40 25.52
CA GLY A 156 -14.43 13.20 26.40
C GLY A 156 -13.01 12.65 26.60
N ALA A 157 -12.64 11.50 26.01
CA ALA A 157 -11.31 10.93 26.16
C ALA A 157 -10.21 11.88 25.63
N ILE A 158 -9.11 12.01 26.39
CA ILE A 158 -8.03 12.95 26.12
C ILE A 158 -6.99 12.31 25.19
N ARG A 159 -6.53 13.08 24.19
CA ARG A 159 -5.39 12.76 23.33
C ARG A 159 -4.12 13.39 23.88
N TYR A 160 -2.98 12.75 23.63
CA TYR A 160 -1.68 13.17 24.15
C TYR A 160 -0.67 13.42 23.04
N ASP A 161 0.20 14.42 23.25
CA ASP A 161 1.37 14.70 22.44
C ASP A 161 2.55 13.77 22.80
N LEU A 162 3.64 13.83 22.03
CA LEU A 162 4.90 13.10 22.29
C LEU A 162 5.47 13.37 23.69
N CYS A 163 5.31 14.60 24.18
CA CYS A 163 5.72 15.04 25.51
C CYS A 163 4.70 14.67 26.62
N GLY A 164 3.74 13.79 26.33
CA GLY A 164 2.71 13.33 27.28
C GLY A 164 1.71 14.41 27.72
N GLN A 165 1.68 15.56 27.05
CA GLN A 165 0.78 16.68 27.36
C GLN A 165 -0.59 16.50 26.69
N PRO A 166 -1.69 16.95 27.32
CA PRO A 166 -3.04 16.88 26.73
C PRO A 166 -3.12 17.77 25.48
N ALA A 167 -3.59 17.19 24.38
CA ALA A 167 -3.54 17.77 23.04
C ALA A 167 -4.88 17.55 22.30
N GLY A 168 -5.96 18.02 22.93
CA GLY A 168 -7.34 17.88 22.46
C GLY A 168 -8.03 16.59 22.91
N THR A 169 -9.31 16.45 22.57
CA THR A 169 -10.17 15.31 22.90
C THR A 169 -10.49 14.44 21.68
N VAL A 170 -11.16 13.31 21.92
CA VAL A 170 -11.76 12.46 20.89
C VAL A 170 -13.09 13.06 20.41
N SER A 171 -13.35 13.03 19.10
CA SER A 171 -14.63 13.44 18.50
C SER A 171 -15.56 12.24 18.27
N ASP A 172 -16.87 12.46 18.16
CA ASP A 172 -17.83 11.36 17.93
C ASP A 172 -17.54 10.59 16.62
N ALA A 173 -17.07 11.30 15.59
CA ALA A 173 -16.62 10.69 14.34
C ALA A 173 -15.42 9.74 14.52
N ASP A 174 -14.50 10.05 15.45
CA ASP A 174 -13.42 9.14 15.82
C ASP A 174 -13.95 7.90 16.56
N ILE A 175 -14.93 8.06 17.47
CA ILE A 175 -15.53 6.96 18.24
C ILE A 175 -16.22 5.97 17.30
N LEU A 176 -17.05 6.48 16.37
CA LEU A 176 -17.70 5.67 15.34
C LEU A 176 -16.67 4.95 14.44
N SER A 177 -15.61 5.66 14.03
CA SER A 177 -14.52 5.08 13.23
C SER A 177 -13.76 3.97 13.97
N ALA A 178 -13.53 4.15 15.28
CA ALA A 178 -12.91 3.16 16.15
C ALA A 178 -13.80 1.92 16.35
N ALA A 179 -15.11 2.12 16.62
CA ALA A 179 -16.08 1.04 16.78
C ALA A 179 -16.19 0.16 15.52
N LEU A 180 -16.37 0.77 14.34
CA LEU A 180 -16.38 0.07 13.04
C LEU A 180 -15.05 -0.64 12.74
N SER A 181 -13.93 -0.13 13.27
CA SER A 181 -12.62 -0.79 13.15
C SER A 181 -12.48 -1.98 14.09
N VAL A 182 -13.01 -1.90 15.32
CA VAL A 182 -13.08 -3.02 16.28
C VAL A 182 -13.93 -4.16 15.73
N GLU A 183 -15.16 -3.87 15.26
CA GLU A 183 -16.08 -4.86 14.67
C GLU A 183 -15.41 -5.62 13.51
N ARG A 184 -14.83 -4.87 12.56
CA ARG A 184 -14.10 -5.43 11.42
C ARG A 184 -12.93 -6.33 11.82
N ILE A 185 -12.20 -5.97 12.88
CA ILE A 185 -11.07 -6.77 13.40
C ILE A 185 -11.57 -8.04 14.10
N LEU A 186 -12.64 -7.97 14.87
CA LEU A 186 -13.24 -9.13 15.55
C LEU A 186 -13.80 -10.13 14.53
N ARG A 187 -14.58 -9.66 13.55
CA ARG A 187 -15.12 -10.47 12.45
C ARG A 187 -14.02 -11.16 11.64
N PHE A 188 -12.89 -10.48 11.41
CA PHE A 188 -11.74 -11.10 10.73
C PHE A 188 -11.03 -12.16 11.59
N GLN A 189 -11.04 -12.02 12.92
CA GLN A 189 -10.50 -13.04 13.83
C GLN A 189 -11.41 -14.28 13.89
N GLN A 190 -12.73 -14.10 13.97
CA GLN A 190 -13.72 -15.18 13.90
C GLN A 190 -13.55 -16.00 12.61
N GLN A 191 -13.60 -15.33 11.45
CA GLN A 191 -13.38 -15.97 10.14
C GLN A 191 -12.01 -16.64 9.96
N LYS A 192 -11.02 -16.27 10.76
CA LYS A 192 -9.71 -16.95 10.79
C LYS A 192 -9.74 -18.18 11.70
N ALA A 193 -10.42 -18.11 12.84
CA ALA A 193 -10.60 -19.23 13.76
C ALA A 193 -11.45 -20.35 13.15
N GLU A 194 -12.60 -20.00 12.56
CA GLU A 194 -13.48 -20.92 11.81
C GLU A 194 -12.69 -21.73 10.76
N LYS A 195 -11.86 -21.04 9.97
CA LYS A 195 -11.04 -21.68 8.92
C LYS A 195 -9.87 -22.49 9.47
N ALA A 196 -9.33 -22.12 10.63
CA ALA A 196 -8.32 -22.93 11.30
C ALA A 196 -8.93 -24.24 11.83
N GLN A 197 -10.15 -24.18 12.37
CA GLN A 197 -10.91 -25.36 12.82
C GLN A 197 -11.29 -26.27 11.64
N GLN A 198 -11.80 -25.70 10.55
CA GLN A 198 -12.10 -26.46 9.32
C GLN A 198 -10.86 -27.16 8.76
N ASN A 199 -9.75 -26.44 8.61
CA ASN A 199 -8.50 -27.01 8.10
C ASN A 199 -7.92 -28.10 9.02
N ALA A 200 -8.10 -27.99 10.35
CA ALA A 200 -7.68 -29.02 11.29
C ALA A 200 -8.55 -30.29 11.19
N ALA A 201 -9.87 -30.13 11.11
CA ALA A 201 -10.82 -31.24 10.99
C ALA A 201 -10.75 -32.00 9.66
N SER A 202 -10.10 -31.44 8.63
CA SER A 202 -9.86 -32.10 7.33
C SER A 202 -8.46 -32.69 7.17
N GLY A 203 -7.62 -32.66 8.22
CA GLY A 203 -6.23 -33.17 8.18
C GLY A 203 -6.02 -34.54 8.81
N ASP A 204 -7.07 -35.16 9.33
CA ASP A 204 -7.03 -36.33 10.24
C ASP A 204 -7.44 -37.64 9.52
N GLY A 205 -7.03 -37.80 8.25
CA GLY A 205 -7.63 -38.75 7.31
C GLY A 205 -6.67 -39.61 6.47
N ASP A 206 -5.38 -39.63 6.80
CA ASP A 206 -4.33 -40.40 6.09
C ASP A 206 -3.58 -41.33 7.07
N GLU A 207 -4.31 -42.22 7.74
CA GLU A 207 -3.75 -43.44 8.34
C GLU A 207 -4.14 -44.67 7.52
N LYS A 208 -3.14 -45.50 7.19
CA LYS A 208 -3.21 -46.85 6.62
C LYS A 208 -3.91 -47.02 5.26
N ASN A 209 -3.09 -47.38 4.27
CA ASN A 209 -3.20 -48.74 3.74
C ASN A 209 -1.83 -49.42 3.90
N ASP A 210 -1.85 -50.68 4.33
CA ASP A 210 -0.70 -51.60 4.37
C ASP A 210 -0.50 -52.30 3.00
#